data_AF-A0A928QMB6-F1
#
_entry.id   AF-A0A928QMB6-F1
#
_cell.length_a   1.000
_cell.length_b   1.000
_cell.length_c   1.000
_cell.angle_alpha   90.00
_cell.angle_beta   90.00
_cell.angle_gamma   90.00
#
_symmetry.space_group_name_H-M   'P 1'
#
loop_
_entity.id
_entity.type
_entity.pdbx_description
1 polymer ?
#
loop_
_entity_poly.entity_id
_entity_poly.type
_entity_poly.pdbx_seq_one_letter_code
_entity_poly.pdbx_strand_id
1 'polypeptide(L)'
;MMYNRYIPQQDGTYQKNRIPVQQDKPPAPPEDCPQQHSADIPVSLPTQTAGSFLRNLLPQNLDTSDLLIIVLLLLLAGDCKDNKGTWLLTLALYLFL
;
A
#
# COMPACT_ATOMS: atom_id res chain seq x y z
N MET A 1 6.88 7.13 -24.85
CA MET A 1 6.28 6.52 -23.65
C MET A 1 5.35 5.39 -24.09
N MET A 2 5.44 4.20 -23.50
CA MET A 2 4.50 3.10 -23.73
C MET A 2 3.38 3.20 -22.69
N TYR A 3 2.14 3.32 -23.13
CA TYR A 3 0.98 3.16 -22.25
C TYR A 3 0.40 1.76 -22.40
N ASN A 4 -0.11 1.21 -21.31
CA ASN A 4 -0.78 -0.09 -21.33
C ASN A 4 -2.12 0.05 -22.07
N ARG A 5 -2.34 -0.78 -23.10
CA ARG A 5 -3.63 -0.87 -23.80
C ARG A 5 -4.43 -2.01 -23.20
N TYR A 6 -5.65 -1.75 -22.76
CA TYR A 6 -6.55 -2.78 -22.22
C TYR A 6 -7.77 -2.93 -23.14
N ILE A 7 -8.26 -4.17 -23.31
CA ILE A 7 -9.45 -4.51 -24.09
C ILE A 7 -10.53 -4.99 -23.11
N PRO A 8 -11.73 -4.40 -23.15
CA PRO A 8 -12.86 -4.88 -22.36
C PRO A 8 -13.39 -6.22 -22.90
N GLN A 9 -13.60 -7.17 -21.99
CA GLN A 9 -14.25 -8.43 -22.25
C GLN A 9 -15.75 -8.35 -21.89
N GLN A 10 -16.56 -9.30 -22.39
CA GLN A 10 -18.01 -9.34 -22.16
C GLN A 10 -18.39 -9.62 -20.70
N ASP A 11 -17.47 -10.18 -19.92
CA ASP A 11 -17.57 -10.40 -18.48
C ASP A 11 -17.23 -9.14 -17.65
N GLY A 12 -16.96 -8.01 -18.30
CA GLY A 12 -16.60 -6.74 -17.65
C GLY A 12 -15.14 -6.67 -17.19
N THR A 13 -14.34 -7.70 -17.47
CA THR A 13 -12.90 -7.70 -17.17
C THR A 13 -12.10 -7.02 -18.28
N TYR A 14 -10.88 -6.59 -17.97
CA TYR A 14 -9.99 -5.94 -18.92
C TYR A 14 -8.72 -6.76 -19.13
N GLN A 15 -8.49 -7.22 -20.35
CA GLN A 15 -7.24 -7.89 -20.72
C GLN A 15 -6.24 -6.92 -21.33
N LYS A 16 -4.97 -7.06 -20.95
CA LYS A 16 -3.90 -6.24 -21.52
C LYS A 16 -3.62 -6.67 -22.96
N ASN A 17 -3.88 -5.76 -23.91
CA ASN A 17 -3.54 -5.92 -25.30
C ASN A 17 -2.03 -5.78 -25.49
N ARG A 18 -1.33 -6.92 -25.56
CA ARG A 18 0.03 -6.96 -26.12
C ARG A 18 -0.11 -6.88 -27.62
N ILE A 19 -0.03 -5.66 -28.14
CA ILE A 19 0.20 -5.44 -29.56
C ILE A 19 1.47 -6.23 -29.91
N PRO A 20 1.47 -7.09 -30.93
CA PRO A 20 2.69 -7.64 -31.47
C PRO A 20 3.48 -6.43 -31.97
N VAL A 21 4.43 -5.95 -31.17
CA VAL A 21 5.48 -5.09 -31.69
C VAL A 21 6.15 -5.97 -32.72
N GLN A 22 5.98 -5.62 -34.00
CA GLN A 22 6.68 -6.26 -35.10
C GLN A 22 8.17 -6.15 -34.76
N GLN A 23 8.67 -7.24 -34.22
CA GLN A 23 10.01 -7.35 -33.69
C GLN A 23 10.86 -7.61 -34.91
N ASP A 24 11.60 -6.61 -35.37
CA ASP A 24 12.93 -6.92 -35.87
C ASP A 24 13.72 -7.45 -34.67
N LYS A 25 13.62 -8.76 -34.43
CA LYS A 25 14.47 -9.50 -33.49
C LYS A 25 15.24 -10.58 -34.26
N PRO A 26 16.56 -10.72 -34.01
CA PRO A 26 17.37 -11.85 -34.48
C PRO A 26 16.79 -13.21 -34.05
N PRO A 27 17.27 -14.34 -34.61
CA PRO A 27 16.59 -15.63 -34.55
C PRO A 27 16.38 -16.16 -33.12
N ALA A 28 15.32 -16.95 -32.95
CA ALA A 28 14.81 -17.43 -31.68
C ALA A 28 15.75 -18.44 -30.98
N PRO A 29 15.87 -18.40 -29.63
CA PRO A 29 16.36 -19.54 -28.86
C PRO A 29 15.28 -20.63 -28.75
N PRO A 30 15.66 -21.91 -28.54
CA PRO A 30 14.77 -23.06 -28.63
C PRO A 30 13.70 -23.11 -27.53
N GLU A 31 12.59 -23.79 -27.82
CA GLU A 31 11.61 -24.26 -26.85
C GLU A 31 12.28 -25.11 -25.77
N ASP A 32 12.19 -24.66 -24.53
CA ASP A 32 11.96 -25.57 -23.41
C ASP A 32 11.17 -24.80 -22.37
N CYS A 33 9.95 -25.26 -22.11
CA CYS A 33 9.18 -24.80 -20.96
C CYS A 33 9.69 -25.55 -19.74
N PRO A 34 10.35 -24.92 -18.76
CA PRO A 34 10.01 -25.21 -17.39
C PRO A 34 8.72 -24.45 -17.12
N GLN A 35 7.69 -25.19 -16.68
CA GLN A 35 6.57 -24.64 -15.94
C GLN A 35 7.12 -23.53 -15.03
N GLN A 36 6.78 -22.28 -15.33
CA GLN A 36 6.89 -21.22 -14.36
C GLN A 36 5.81 -21.58 -13.33
N HIS A 37 6.20 -22.47 -12.40
CA HIS A 37 5.92 -22.29 -10.99
C HIS A 37 6.13 -20.79 -10.78
N SER A 38 5.05 -20.02 -10.89
CA SER A 38 4.93 -18.78 -10.16
C SER A 38 4.93 -19.28 -8.75
N ALA A 39 6.15 -19.48 -8.25
CA ALA A 39 6.40 -19.82 -6.88
C ALA A 39 5.50 -18.88 -6.10
N ASP A 40 4.78 -19.44 -5.13
CA ASP A 40 4.51 -18.77 -3.88
C ASP A 40 5.85 -18.19 -3.40
N ILE A 41 6.23 -17.05 -3.95
CA ILE A 41 7.09 -16.12 -3.29
C ILE A 41 6.06 -15.37 -2.45
N PRO A 42 5.91 -15.67 -1.15
CA PRO A 42 5.42 -14.64 -0.28
C PRO A 42 6.49 -13.56 -0.39
N VAL A 43 6.24 -12.59 -1.28
CA VAL A 43 6.92 -11.31 -1.26
C VAL A 43 6.37 -10.60 -0.03
N SER A 44 6.64 -11.16 1.16
CA SER A 44 6.68 -10.42 2.38
C SER A 44 7.93 -9.57 2.26
N LEU A 45 7.86 -8.49 1.48
CA LEU A 45 8.62 -7.31 1.83
C LEU A 45 8.18 -7.01 3.26
N PRO A 46 9.04 -7.08 4.28
CA PRO A 46 8.80 -6.28 5.46
C PRO A 46 9.05 -4.85 4.98
N THR A 47 8.10 -4.26 4.26
CA THR A 47 7.95 -2.82 4.26
C THR A 47 7.61 -2.53 5.71
N GLN A 48 8.64 -2.38 6.56
CA GLN A 48 8.59 -1.70 7.84
C GLN A 48 8.28 -0.24 7.51
N THR A 49 7.06 -0.10 7.03
CA THR A 49 6.35 1.12 6.75
C THR A 49 6.14 1.72 8.11
N ALA A 50 6.30 3.02 8.30
CA ALA A 50 5.98 3.68 9.58
C ALA A 50 4.62 3.22 10.18
N GLY A 51 3.70 2.74 9.34
CA GLY A 51 2.49 2.03 9.73
C GLY A 51 2.65 0.80 10.63
N SER A 52 3.75 0.05 10.61
CA SER A 52 3.97 -1.09 11.53
C SER A 52 4.30 -0.62 12.96
N PHE A 53 5.09 0.46 13.08
CA PHE A 53 5.35 1.10 14.37
C PHE A 53 4.07 1.70 14.94
N LEU A 54 3.29 2.39 14.11
CA LEU A 54 2.00 2.94 14.51
C LEU A 54 1.02 1.83 14.88
N ARG A 55 0.97 0.70 14.16
CA ARG A 55 0.13 -0.47 14.51
C ARG A 55 0.52 -1.16 15.82
N ASN A 56 1.77 -1.05 16.24
CA ASN A 56 2.23 -1.60 17.51
C ASN A 56 2.01 -0.62 18.68
N LEU A 57 1.97 0.69 18.39
CA LEU A 57 1.67 1.75 19.36
C LEU A 57 0.18 1.99 19.54
N LEU A 58 -0.60 1.77 18.48
CA LEU A 58 -2.04 2.01 18.44
C LEU A 58 -2.78 0.66 18.59
N PRO A 59 -3.78 0.56 19.47
CA PRO A 59 -4.57 -0.66 19.62
C PRO A 59 -5.17 -1.11 18.28
N GLN A 60 -5.18 -2.42 18.03
CA GLN A 60 -5.60 -3.00 16.74
C GLN A 60 -7.08 -2.78 16.39
N ASN A 61 -7.89 -2.28 17.33
CA ASN A 61 -9.34 -2.05 17.15
C ASN A 61 -9.69 -0.57 16.87
N LEU A 62 -8.74 0.25 16.42
CA LEU A 62 -9.01 1.65 16.11
C LEU A 62 -9.64 1.82 14.71
N ASP A 63 -10.78 2.51 14.68
CA ASP A 63 -11.47 2.85 13.45
C ASP A 63 -10.77 3.98 12.68
N THR A 64 -11.16 4.18 11.41
CA THR A 64 -10.60 5.27 10.57
C THR A 64 -10.95 6.66 11.13
N SER A 65 -12.10 6.79 11.78
CA SER A 65 -12.49 8.00 12.51
C SER A 65 -11.52 8.31 13.64
N ASP A 66 -11.17 7.28 14.42
CA ASP A 66 -10.30 7.43 15.56
C ASP A 66 -8.87 7.77 15.15
N LEU A 67 -8.42 7.18 14.04
CA LEU A 67 -7.14 7.54 13.44
C LEU A 67 -7.09 9.02 13.04
N LEU A 68 -8.15 9.56 12.45
CA LEU A 68 -8.22 10.99 12.10
C LEU A 68 -8.14 11.88 13.34
N ILE A 69 -8.81 11.50 14.42
CA ILE A 69 -8.76 12.22 15.70
C ILE A 69 -7.33 12.20 16.27
N ILE A 70 -6.71 11.03 16.32
CA ILE A 70 -5.34 10.83 16.80
C ILE A 70 -4.34 11.67 15.99
N VAL A 71 -4.44 11.63 14.65
CA VAL A 71 -3.58 12.43 13.76
C VAL A 71 -3.78 13.93 13.97
N LEU A 72 -5.03 14.37 14.12
CA LEU A 72 -5.36 15.78 14.37
C LEU A 72 -4.81 16.26 15.71
N LEU A 73 -4.98 15.47 16.78
CA LEU A 73 -4.42 15.80 18.10
C LEU A 73 -2.90 15.84 18.09
N LEU A 74 -2.26 14.92 17.37
CA LEU A 74 -0.80 14.89 17.24
C LEU A 74 -0.27 16.10 16.46
N LEU A 75 -0.98 16.52 15.41
CA LEU A 75 -0.67 17.71 14.63
C LEU A 75 -0.81 18.97 15.48
N LEU A 76 -1.91 19.07 16.23
CA LEU A 76 -2.20 20.20 17.10
C LEU A 76 -1.22 20.30 18.28
N ALA A 77 -0.82 19.16 18.84
CA ALA A 77 0.25 19.07 19.84
C ALA A 77 1.63 19.47 19.27
N GLY A 78 1.85 19.25 17.97
CA GLY A 78 3.10 19.65 17.29
C GLY A 78 3.21 21.15 17.09
N ASP A 79 2.11 21.81 16.75
CA ASP A 79 2.05 23.24 16.43
C ASP A 79 1.93 24.14 17.67
N CYS A 80 1.19 23.69 18.71
CA CYS A 80 0.90 24.52 19.87
C CYS A 80 1.93 24.33 21.00
N LYS A 81 2.97 25.20 21.06
CA LYS A 81 4.03 25.14 22.10
C LYS A 81 3.51 25.30 23.53
N ASP A 82 2.51 26.14 23.76
CA ASP A 82 2.01 26.46 25.11
C ASP A 82 0.97 25.44 25.64
N ASN A 83 0.26 24.73 24.75
CA ASN A 83 -0.79 23.78 25.13
C ASN A 83 -0.49 22.33 24.75
N LYS A 84 0.75 22.03 24.37
CA LYS A 84 1.18 20.70 23.94
C LYS A 84 0.82 19.59 24.94
N GLY A 85 0.99 19.87 26.23
CA GLY A 85 0.66 18.93 27.31
C GLY A 85 -0.84 18.58 27.36
N THR A 86 -1.71 19.57 27.13
CA THR A 86 -3.16 19.38 27.11
C THR A 86 -3.57 18.44 25.98
N TRP A 87 -3.06 18.66 24.77
CA TRP A 87 -3.38 17.82 23.60
C TRP A 87 -2.83 16.39 23.73
N LEU A 88 -1.64 16.22 24.29
CA LEU A 88 -1.08 14.90 24.58
C LEU A 88 -1.84 14.17 25.68
N LEU A 89 -2.32 14.89 26.70
CA LEU A 89 -3.17 14.32 27.74
C LEU A 89 -4.54 13.92 27.19
N THR A 90 -5.14 14.72 26.31
CA THR A 90 -6.38 14.35 25.60
C THR A 90 -6.16 13.11 24.73
N LEU A 91 -5.02 13.02 24.04
CA LEU A 91 -4.65 11.84 23.25
C LEU A 91 -4.52 10.60 24.13
N ALA A 92 -3.85 10.72 25.28
CA ALA A 92 -3.71 9.62 26.23
C ALA A 92 -5.08 9.18 26.78
N LEU A 93 -5.93 10.13 27.19
CA LEU A 93 -7.29 9.84 27.63
C LEU A 93 -8.10 9.11 26.55
N TYR A 94 -8.00 9.57 25.31
CA TYR A 94 -8.70 8.97 24.17
C TYR A 94 -8.26 7.54 23.87
N LEU A 95 -6.98 7.20 24.09
CA LEU A 95 -6.46 5.84 23.91
C LEU A 95 -6.78 4.89 25.07
N PHE A 96 -7.07 5.43 26.26
CA PHE A 96 -7.39 4.66 27.47
C PHE A 96 -8.90 4.54 27.75
N LEU A 97 -9.74 5.25 26.99
CA LEU A 97 -11.20 5.23 27.10
C LEU A 97 -11.80 4.15 26.18
#